data_AF-A0A7V6LFR8-F1
#
_entry.id   AF-A0A7V6LFR8-F1
#
_cell.length_a   1.000
_cell.length_b   1.000
_cell.length_c   1.000
_cell.angle_alpha   90.00
_cell.angle_beta   90.00
_cell.angle_gamma   90.00
#
_symmetry.space_group_name_H-M   'P 1'
#
loop_
_entity.id
_entity.type
_entity.pdbx_description
1 polymer ?
#
loop_
_entity_poly.entity_id
_entity_poly.type
_entity_poly.pdbx_seq_one_letter_code
_entity_poly.pdbx_strand_id
1 'polypeptide(L)'
;MGVLSDIHIRCDKPEQGEMFRKALEYFRDRGVDAVLLAGDIADTGRVAELEICANVWYSVFPNGKAPDGRPVEHLFVLGNHCVDGWRNPHYRSPSTDEQARLADAIGYADVRQKTWRRLFHEDFQPIWMKTVKGYPVIGAHWEKSDGGIRIEEFMKAHAKEIDPSLPFFYTQHEHPKDTVMGPWAWGHDDGRSTRALAAFPNAVAFSGHSHYSLTDERSIWQGAFTSINASSLYYGSNEYALRENGRDNAFGYTGEKRARRMKALGLSQCRQGQFVTVYDDRIDIDRLDFISGMALGDKWVLPLPVAEKKPFDFAVRRAARVAPEFASGAKVSVAIRKNGEGAEFVDVTFPHAETKNKCRVFEYEVTAALEADGVDLIQAQRRVLAPDFYSLDEPSFHRSGLCTFLSKDLTLKGPYRFTVRPIECFGAKGRPIASELVKIA
;
A
#
# COMPACT_ATOMS: atom_id res chain seq x y z
N MET A 1 -15.48 -0.68 11.60
CA MET A 1 -15.44 -0.10 10.24
C MET A 1 -14.50 -0.94 9.37
N GLY A 2 -14.89 -1.23 8.13
CA GLY A 2 -13.99 -1.83 7.13
C GLY A 2 -13.28 -0.72 6.37
N VAL A 3 -12.01 -0.91 6.02
CA VAL A 3 -11.22 0.09 5.29
C VAL A 3 -10.57 -0.57 4.08
N LEU A 4 -10.79 0.01 2.91
CA LEU A 4 -10.19 -0.39 1.64
C LEU A 4 -9.72 0.86 0.89
N SER A 5 -8.92 0.64 -0.15
CA SER A 5 -8.57 1.66 -1.13
C SER A 5 -8.21 1.00 -2.45
N ASP A 6 -8.16 1.80 -3.52
CA ASP A 6 -7.60 1.40 -4.81
C ASP A 6 -8.21 0.09 -5.30
N ILE A 7 -9.55 0.08 -5.40
CA ILE A 7 -10.31 -1.07 -5.90
C ILE A 7 -10.32 -1.11 -7.44
N HIS A 8 -10.06 0.03 -8.09
CA HIS A 8 -9.85 0.19 -9.54
C HIS A 8 -10.86 -0.55 -10.41
N ILE A 9 -12.16 -0.39 -10.15
CA ILE A 9 -13.19 -1.05 -10.94
C ILE A 9 -13.08 -0.62 -12.41
N ARG A 10 -13.11 -1.61 -13.30
CA ARG A 10 -13.22 -1.45 -14.75
C ARG A 10 -14.36 -2.26 -15.32
N CYS A 11 -14.96 -1.72 -16.38
CA CYS A 11 -16.02 -2.40 -17.11
C CYS A 11 -15.55 -3.72 -17.77
N ASP A 12 -14.27 -3.83 -18.13
CA ASP A 12 -13.67 -4.98 -18.84
C ASP A 12 -12.98 -5.99 -17.90
N LYS A 13 -13.05 -5.78 -16.57
CA LYS A 13 -12.40 -6.63 -15.56
C LYS A 13 -13.35 -6.98 -14.42
N PRO A 14 -14.30 -7.91 -14.64
CA PRO A 14 -15.31 -8.27 -13.64
C PRO A 14 -14.70 -8.78 -12.33
N GLU A 15 -13.49 -9.36 -12.36
CA GLU A 15 -12.79 -9.87 -11.17
C GLU A 15 -12.53 -8.80 -10.09
N GLN A 16 -12.47 -7.51 -10.48
CA GLN A 16 -12.29 -6.42 -9.53
C GLN A 16 -13.56 -6.19 -8.69
N GLY A 17 -14.73 -6.24 -9.34
CA GLY A 17 -16.03 -6.17 -8.65
C GLY A 17 -16.27 -7.37 -7.73
N GLU A 18 -15.86 -8.57 -8.15
CA GLU A 18 -15.96 -9.77 -7.31
C GLU A 18 -15.02 -9.74 -6.10
N MET A 19 -13.81 -9.22 -6.26
CA MET A 19 -12.91 -9.02 -5.12
C MET A 19 -13.45 -7.97 -4.15
N PHE A 20 -14.03 -6.88 -4.66
CA PHE A 20 -14.69 -5.88 -3.82
C PHE A 20 -15.88 -6.47 -3.07
N ARG A 21 -16.75 -7.25 -3.75
CA ARG A 21 -17.84 -8.00 -3.13
C ARG A 21 -17.33 -8.88 -1.99
N LYS A 22 -16.30 -9.69 -2.23
CA LYS A 22 -15.69 -10.58 -1.22
C LYS A 22 -15.24 -9.80 0.02
N ALA A 23 -14.63 -8.63 -0.17
CA ALA A 23 -14.21 -7.79 0.95
C ALA A 23 -15.39 -7.20 1.73
N LEU A 24 -16.43 -6.72 1.04
CA LEU A 24 -17.65 -6.22 1.69
C LEU A 24 -18.38 -7.32 2.48
N GLU A 25 -18.49 -8.53 1.92
CA GLU A 25 -19.11 -9.67 2.62
C GLU A 25 -18.33 -10.03 3.88
N TYR A 26 -16.99 -10.06 3.81
CA TYR A 26 -16.13 -10.26 4.96
C TYR A 26 -16.41 -9.23 6.08
N PHE A 27 -16.64 -7.97 5.72
CA PHE A 27 -16.97 -6.90 6.68
C PHE A 27 -18.38 -7.02 7.22
N ARG A 28 -19.36 -7.30 6.34
CA ARG A 28 -20.77 -7.52 6.72
C ARG A 28 -20.88 -8.60 7.77
N ASP A 29 -20.23 -9.74 7.53
CA ASP A 29 -20.29 -10.93 8.39
C ASP A 29 -19.63 -10.70 9.75
N ARG A 30 -18.84 -9.63 9.89
CA ARG A 30 -18.23 -9.15 11.14
C ARG A 30 -18.97 -7.97 11.77
N GLY A 31 -20.16 -7.64 11.31
CA GLY A 31 -21.00 -6.64 11.96
C GLY A 31 -20.54 -5.20 11.73
N VAL A 32 -19.94 -4.88 10.56
CA VAL A 32 -19.41 -3.55 10.30
C VAL A 32 -20.48 -2.45 10.30
N ASP A 33 -20.25 -1.31 10.98
CA ASP A 33 -21.15 -0.14 10.95
C ASP A 33 -20.94 0.78 9.73
N ALA A 34 -19.77 0.71 9.12
CA ALA A 34 -19.42 1.54 7.97
C ALA A 34 -18.27 0.92 7.17
N VAL A 35 -18.18 1.23 5.88
CA VAL A 35 -17.03 0.88 5.04
C VAL A 35 -16.45 2.14 4.40
N LEU A 36 -15.15 2.33 4.59
CA LEU A 36 -14.37 3.44 4.09
C LEU A 36 -13.58 3.02 2.85
N LEU A 37 -13.72 3.81 1.78
CA LEU A 37 -12.93 3.68 0.56
C LEU A 37 -12.04 4.91 0.38
N ALA A 38 -10.73 4.76 0.58
CA ALA A 38 -9.76 5.85 0.50
C ALA A 38 -9.35 6.19 -0.95
N GLY A 39 -10.31 6.22 -1.87
CA GLY A 39 -10.09 6.62 -3.27
C GLY A 39 -9.86 5.47 -4.26
N ASP A 40 -9.69 5.87 -5.52
CA ASP A 40 -9.54 5.01 -6.70
C ASP A 40 -10.56 3.87 -6.76
N ILE A 41 -11.83 4.28 -6.69
CA ILE A 41 -13.00 3.44 -6.89
C ILE A 41 -13.09 2.98 -8.35
N ALA A 42 -12.99 3.93 -9.29
CA ALA A 42 -13.01 3.70 -10.73
C ALA A 42 -11.57 3.79 -11.26
N ASP A 43 -11.17 2.89 -12.17
CA ASP A 43 -9.81 2.89 -12.75
C ASP A 43 -9.66 3.88 -13.91
N THR A 44 -10.73 4.11 -14.68
CA THR A 44 -10.69 4.93 -15.89
C THR A 44 -11.56 6.18 -15.79
N GLY A 45 -12.11 6.45 -14.59
CA GLY A 45 -12.88 7.66 -14.31
C GLY A 45 -14.26 7.67 -14.97
N ARG A 46 -14.83 6.49 -15.21
CA ARG A 46 -16.09 6.32 -15.94
C ARG A 46 -17.30 6.14 -15.02
N VAL A 47 -18.44 6.75 -15.35
CA VAL A 47 -19.71 6.60 -14.62
C VAL A 47 -20.09 5.13 -14.53
N ALA A 48 -19.93 4.38 -15.62
CA ALA A 48 -20.18 2.94 -15.66
C ALA A 48 -19.38 2.13 -14.61
N GLU A 49 -18.18 2.59 -14.22
CA GLU A 49 -17.37 1.92 -13.19
C GLU A 49 -17.89 2.21 -11.78
N LEU A 50 -18.38 3.43 -11.52
CA LEU A 50 -19.09 3.73 -10.28
C LEU A 50 -20.43 3.00 -10.18
N GLU A 51 -21.13 2.79 -11.30
CA GLU A 51 -22.34 1.97 -11.32
C GLU A 51 -22.07 0.53 -10.88
N ILE A 52 -20.96 -0.06 -11.35
CA ILE A 52 -20.54 -1.39 -10.89
C ILE A 52 -20.24 -1.37 -9.39
N CYS A 53 -19.51 -0.36 -8.89
CA CYS A 53 -19.25 -0.20 -7.45
C CYS A 53 -20.55 -0.13 -6.63
N ALA A 54 -21.50 0.71 -7.05
CA ALA A 54 -22.78 0.87 -6.37
C ALA A 54 -23.61 -0.43 -6.41
N ASN A 55 -23.64 -1.12 -7.55
CA ASN A 55 -24.33 -2.40 -7.68
C ASN A 55 -23.74 -3.46 -6.74
N VAL A 56 -22.41 -3.54 -6.65
CA VAL A 56 -21.73 -4.42 -5.69
C VAL A 56 -22.09 -4.02 -4.25
N TRP A 57 -22.02 -2.74 -3.91
CA TRP A 57 -22.39 -2.24 -2.58
C TRP A 57 -23.80 -2.66 -2.17
N TYR A 58 -24.82 -2.33 -2.97
CA TYR A 58 -26.21 -2.64 -2.62
C TYR A 58 -26.57 -4.12 -2.72
N SER A 59 -25.79 -4.91 -3.47
CA SER A 59 -25.96 -6.36 -3.44
C SER A 59 -25.48 -6.99 -2.13
N VAL A 60 -24.54 -6.37 -1.42
CA VAL A 60 -24.07 -6.83 -0.10
C VAL A 60 -24.84 -6.15 1.04
N PHE A 61 -25.18 -4.87 0.89
CA PHE A 61 -25.96 -4.07 1.83
C PHE A 61 -27.23 -3.50 1.16
N PRO A 62 -28.28 -4.31 0.93
CA PRO A 62 -29.52 -3.82 0.32
C PRO A 62 -30.09 -2.62 1.08
N ASN A 63 -30.40 -1.54 0.36
CA ASN A 63 -30.86 -0.26 0.93
C ASN A 63 -29.89 0.34 1.98
N GLY A 64 -28.59 0.03 1.90
CA GLY A 64 -27.58 0.51 2.84
C GLY A 64 -27.71 -0.11 4.24
N LYS A 65 -28.19 -1.35 4.34
CA LYS A 65 -28.41 -2.03 5.63
C LYS A 65 -27.71 -3.38 5.70
N ALA A 66 -27.27 -3.75 6.90
CA ALA A 66 -26.82 -5.09 7.20
C ALA A 66 -28.01 -6.07 7.32
N PRO A 67 -27.78 -7.40 7.37
CA PRO A 67 -28.86 -8.40 7.46
C PRO A 67 -29.78 -8.24 8.68
N ASP A 68 -29.28 -7.65 9.77
CA ASP A 68 -30.04 -7.34 10.98
C ASP A 68 -30.85 -6.03 10.89
N GLY A 69 -30.81 -5.34 9.74
CA GLY A 69 -31.56 -4.12 9.46
C GLY A 69 -30.89 -2.83 9.91
N ARG A 70 -29.74 -2.88 10.60
CA ARG A 70 -29.01 -1.66 10.99
C ARG A 70 -28.40 -0.97 9.77
N PRO A 71 -28.35 0.38 9.73
CA PRO A 71 -27.68 1.09 8.66
C PRO A 71 -26.19 0.76 8.63
N VAL A 72 -25.63 0.72 7.42
CA VAL A 72 -24.19 0.61 7.18
C VAL A 72 -23.79 1.78 6.29
N GLU A 73 -22.94 2.66 6.83
CA GLU A 73 -22.54 3.87 6.13
C GLU A 73 -21.48 3.57 5.07
N HIS A 74 -21.65 4.16 3.88
CA HIS A 74 -20.58 4.25 2.89
C HIS A 74 -19.79 5.55 3.13
N LEU A 75 -18.48 5.40 3.33
CA LEU A 75 -17.55 6.49 3.65
C LEU A 75 -16.56 6.63 2.49
N PHE A 76 -17.08 6.99 1.33
CA PHE A 76 -16.36 6.90 0.07
C PHE A 76 -15.71 8.22 -0.31
N VAL A 77 -14.44 8.14 -0.67
CA VAL A 77 -13.66 9.22 -1.28
C VAL A 77 -13.33 8.83 -2.71
N LEU A 78 -13.27 9.80 -3.62
CA LEU A 78 -12.80 9.59 -4.99
C LEU A 78 -11.30 9.84 -5.04
N GLY A 79 -10.57 9.04 -5.83
CA GLY A 79 -9.14 9.25 -6.07
C GLY A 79 -8.83 9.83 -7.45
N ASN A 80 -7.54 9.87 -7.81
CA ASN A 80 -7.10 10.48 -9.07
C ASN A 80 -7.59 9.68 -10.28
N HIS A 81 -7.67 8.35 -10.22
CA HIS A 81 -8.21 7.58 -11.34
C HIS A 81 -9.69 7.89 -11.58
N CYS A 82 -10.47 8.13 -10.52
CA CYS A 82 -11.87 8.52 -10.65
C CYS A 82 -12.04 9.86 -11.38
N VAL A 83 -11.17 10.85 -11.10
CA VAL A 83 -11.35 12.23 -11.56
C VAL A 83 -10.56 12.54 -12.83
N ASP A 84 -9.35 12.00 -12.95
CA ASP A 84 -8.42 12.26 -14.05
C ASP A 84 -8.31 11.10 -15.04
N GLY A 85 -8.75 9.89 -14.67
CA GLY A 85 -8.57 8.68 -15.48
C GLY A 85 -9.09 8.81 -16.92
N TRP A 86 -10.22 9.50 -17.10
CA TRP A 86 -10.85 9.71 -18.41
C TRP A 86 -10.01 10.53 -19.39
N ARG A 87 -9.04 11.32 -18.89
CA ARG A 87 -8.11 12.11 -19.71
C ARG A 87 -6.92 11.30 -20.20
N ASN A 88 -6.68 10.14 -19.60
CA ASN A 88 -5.50 9.35 -19.92
C ASN A 88 -5.69 8.67 -21.28
N PRO A 89 -4.82 8.92 -22.28
CA PRO A 89 -4.96 8.34 -23.61
C PRO A 89 -4.81 6.81 -23.65
N HIS A 90 -4.29 6.20 -22.58
CA HIS A 90 -4.21 4.75 -22.38
C HIS A 90 -5.52 4.14 -21.84
N TYR A 91 -6.40 4.95 -21.27
CA TYR A 91 -7.69 4.54 -20.74
C TYR A 91 -8.81 5.08 -21.63
N ARG A 92 -8.92 4.51 -22.83
CA ARG A 92 -9.93 4.96 -23.80
C ARG A 92 -11.30 4.39 -23.41
N SER A 93 -12.28 5.28 -23.34
CA SER A 93 -13.69 4.86 -23.41
C SER A 93 -13.91 4.04 -24.68
N PRO A 94 -14.73 2.97 -24.64
CA PRO A 94 -15.05 2.17 -25.81
C PRO A 94 -15.87 2.96 -26.85
N SER A 95 -16.47 4.09 -26.47
CA SER A 95 -17.20 4.95 -27.41
C SER A 95 -16.23 5.83 -28.20
N THR A 96 -16.40 5.87 -29.52
CA THR A 96 -15.75 6.84 -30.40
C THR A 96 -16.48 8.19 -30.42
N ASP A 97 -17.73 8.25 -29.95
CA ASP A 97 -18.53 9.48 -29.86
C ASP A 97 -18.09 10.34 -28.67
N GLU A 98 -17.76 11.61 -28.94
CA GLU A 98 -17.26 12.52 -27.93
C GLU A 98 -18.29 12.86 -26.86
N GLN A 99 -19.54 13.11 -27.23
CA GLN A 99 -20.57 13.48 -26.27
C GLN A 99 -20.82 12.34 -25.27
N ALA A 100 -20.90 11.10 -25.76
CA ALA A 100 -21.00 9.91 -24.91
C ALA A 100 -19.78 9.77 -23.98
N ARG A 101 -18.56 10.04 -24.44
CA ARG A 101 -17.36 10.01 -23.59
C ARG A 101 -17.42 11.04 -22.47
N LEU A 102 -17.86 12.27 -22.77
CA LEU A 102 -17.97 13.34 -21.79
C LEU A 102 -19.08 13.07 -20.76
N ALA A 103 -20.21 12.54 -21.21
CA ALA A 103 -21.33 12.15 -20.34
C ALA A 103 -20.97 10.99 -19.38
N ASP A 104 -20.01 10.14 -19.76
CA ASP A 104 -19.51 9.02 -18.95
C ASP A 104 -18.31 9.44 -18.07
N ALA A 105 -17.82 10.67 -18.11
CA ALA A 105 -16.61 11.07 -17.39
C ALA A 105 -16.92 11.74 -16.02
N ILE A 106 -16.59 11.04 -14.93
CA ILE A 106 -16.79 11.52 -13.53
C ILE A 106 -15.94 12.75 -13.20
N GLY A 107 -14.88 13.02 -13.97
CA GLY A 107 -14.08 14.22 -13.78
C GLY A 107 -14.87 15.52 -13.97
N TYR A 108 -15.96 15.51 -14.75
CA TYR A 108 -16.83 16.68 -14.91
C TYR A 108 -17.74 16.86 -13.69
N ALA A 109 -17.75 18.06 -13.10
CA ALA A 109 -18.45 18.34 -11.85
C ALA A 109 -19.95 18.00 -11.90
N ASP A 110 -20.66 18.41 -12.95
CA ASP A 110 -22.10 18.12 -13.10
C ASP A 110 -22.38 16.63 -13.24
N VAL A 111 -21.54 15.91 -14.00
CA VAL A 111 -21.65 14.45 -14.18
C VAL A 111 -21.41 13.76 -12.83
N ARG A 112 -20.37 14.18 -12.10
CA ARG A 112 -20.04 13.67 -10.78
C ARG A 112 -21.17 13.85 -9.79
N GLN A 113 -21.68 15.07 -9.64
CA GLN A 113 -22.74 15.39 -8.68
C GLN A 113 -24.03 14.61 -8.97
N LYS A 114 -24.47 14.58 -10.24
CA LYS A 114 -25.67 13.82 -10.66
C LYS A 114 -25.49 12.32 -10.44
N THR A 115 -24.31 11.80 -10.78
CA THR A 115 -23.99 10.37 -10.62
C THR A 115 -23.94 9.99 -9.15
N TRP A 116 -23.28 10.79 -8.30
CA TRP A 116 -23.20 10.55 -6.86
C TRP A 116 -24.59 10.51 -6.21
N ARG A 117 -25.43 11.51 -6.49
CA ARG A 117 -26.81 11.55 -5.99
C ARG A 117 -27.63 10.35 -6.45
N ARG A 118 -27.51 9.95 -7.71
CA ARG A 118 -28.24 8.82 -8.28
C ARG A 118 -27.81 7.49 -7.65
N LEU A 119 -26.51 7.28 -7.49
CA LEU A 119 -25.95 5.99 -7.08
C LEU A 119 -25.89 5.84 -5.55
N PHE A 120 -25.54 6.89 -4.82
CA PHE A 120 -25.27 6.81 -3.38
C PHE A 120 -26.34 7.50 -2.53
N HIS A 121 -27.37 8.05 -3.17
CA HIS A 121 -28.53 8.68 -2.53
C HIS A 121 -28.17 9.84 -1.59
N GLU A 122 -27.08 10.55 -1.90
CA GLU A 122 -26.63 11.71 -1.14
C GLU A 122 -26.06 12.79 -2.08
N ASP A 123 -26.03 14.04 -1.60
CA ASP A 123 -25.41 15.12 -2.36
C ASP A 123 -23.88 15.03 -2.31
N PHE A 124 -23.24 15.23 -3.45
CA PHE A 124 -21.78 15.28 -3.53
C PHE A 124 -21.28 16.57 -2.86
N GLN A 125 -20.36 16.42 -1.91
CA GLN A 125 -19.61 17.52 -1.32
C GLN A 125 -18.11 17.26 -1.50
N PRO A 126 -17.29 18.26 -1.90
CA PRO A 126 -15.84 18.07 -2.04
C PRO A 126 -15.17 17.57 -0.75
N ILE A 127 -15.63 18.08 0.39
CA ILE A 127 -15.32 17.56 1.72
C ILE A 127 -16.66 17.32 2.41
N TRP A 128 -16.86 16.11 2.95
CA TRP A 128 -18.04 15.74 3.71
C TRP A 128 -17.66 15.38 5.14
N MET A 129 -18.62 15.52 6.06
CA MET A 129 -18.52 15.02 7.42
C MET A 129 -19.78 14.22 7.77
N LYS A 130 -19.59 12.99 8.24
CA LYS A 130 -20.65 12.08 8.70
C LYS A 130 -20.37 11.68 10.15
N THR A 131 -21.38 11.16 10.84
CA THR A 131 -21.23 10.61 12.20
C THR A 131 -21.55 9.12 12.18
N VAL A 132 -20.62 8.29 12.64
CA VAL A 132 -20.81 6.84 12.77
C VAL A 132 -20.73 6.49 14.24
N LYS A 133 -21.85 6.07 14.84
CA LYS A 133 -21.91 5.64 16.25
C LYS A 133 -21.36 6.68 17.24
N GLY A 134 -21.53 7.97 16.94
CA GLY A 134 -21.04 9.08 17.75
C GLY A 134 -19.63 9.58 17.41
N TYR A 135 -18.92 8.92 16.50
CA TYR A 135 -17.60 9.35 16.04
C TYR A 135 -17.70 10.15 14.74
N PRO A 136 -17.11 11.36 14.67
CA PRO A 136 -17.02 12.09 13.41
C PRO A 136 -16.11 11.36 12.43
N VAL A 137 -16.54 11.30 11.16
CA VAL A 137 -15.75 10.83 10.03
C VAL A 137 -15.77 11.89 8.94
N ILE A 138 -14.59 12.34 8.52
CA ILE A 138 -14.43 13.38 7.51
C ILE A 138 -13.77 12.75 6.28
N GLY A 139 -14.32 13.01 5.10
CA GLY A 139 -13.73 12.56 3.83
C GLY A 139 -13.52 13.71 2.86
N ALA A 140 -12.36 13.72 2.19
CA ALA A 140 -12.01 14.70 1.19
C ALA A 140 -11.77 14.03 -0.17
N HIS A 141 -12.62 14.34 -1.15
CA HIS A 141 -12.50 13.85 -2.53
C HIS A 141 -11.29 14.43 -3.23
N TRP A 142 -10.61 13.63 -4.06
CA TRP A 142 -9.55 14.12 -4.95
C TRP A 142 -10.07 15.25 -5.85
N GLU A 143 -9.36 16.38 -5.86
CA GLU A 143 -9.55 17.47 -6.81
C GLU A 143 -8.19 18.05 -7.22
N LYS A 144 -8.05 18.38 -8.51
CA LYS A 144 -6.85 19.06 -9.02
C LYS A 144 -6.75 20.49 -8.50
N SER A 145 -5.49 20.91 -8.34
CA SER A 145 -5.07 22.20 -7.81
C SER A 145 -5.25 23.34 -8.82
N ASP A 146 -6.47 23.80 -8.96
CA ASP A 146 -6.83 25.14 -9.42
C ASP A 146 -8.10 25.58 -8.67
N GLY A 147 -7.91 25.69 -7.34
CA GLY A 147 -8.95 25.97 -6.35
C GLY A 147 -8.75 25.19 -5.05
N GLY A 148 -8.26 23.94 -5.18
CA GLY A 148 -7.80 23.05 -4.11
C GLY A 148 -8.85 22.61 -3.08
N ILE A 149 -8.79 21.36 -2.63
CA ILE A 149 -9.48 20.93 -1.40
C ILE A 149 -9.00 21.83 -0.26
N ARG A 150 -9.89 22.65 0.30
CA ARG A 150 -9.57 23.59 1.38
C ARG A 150 -9.67 22.94 2.75
N ILE A 151 -8.96 21.82 2.93
CA ILE A 151 -9.05 21.02 4.15
C ILE A 151 -8.67 21.83 5.40
N GLU A 152 -7.68 22.71 5.31
CA GLU A 152 -7.32 23.60 6.43
C GLU A 152 -8.47 24.53 6.84
N GLU A 153 -9.21 25.10 5.87
CA GLU A 153 -10.36 25.98 6.16
C GLU A 153 -11.53 25.17 6.72
N PHE A 154 -11.80 23.99 6.16
CA PHE A 154 -12.83 23.07 6.64
C PHE A 154 -12.57 22.64 8.08
N MET A 155 -11.37 22.16 8.38
CA MET A 155 -11.02 21.73 9.74
C MET A 155 -11.11 22.89 10.75
N LYS A 156 -10.75 24.12 10.36
CA LYS A 156 -10.92 25.30 11.22
C LYS A 156 -12.39 25.62 11.47
N ALA A 157 -13.24 25.54 10.44
CA ALA A 157 -14.67 25.83 10.55
C ALA A 157 -15.40 24.80 11.44
N HIS A 158 -15.00 23.53 11.35
CA HIS A 158 -15.64 22.41 12.06
C HIS A 158 -14.93 22.01 13.36
N ALA A 159 -13.89 22.74 13.79
CA ALA A 159 -13.08 22.39 14.97
C ALA A 159 -13.90 22.20 16.25
N LYS A 160 -14.99 22.97 16.42
CA LYS A 160 -15.88 22.89 17.60
C LYS A 160 -16.77 21.65 17.61
N GLU A 161 -16.92 20.97 16.47
CA GLU A 161 -17.70 19.75 16.34
C GLU A 161 -16.85 18.48 16.63
N ILE A 162 -15.54 18.67 16.81
CA ILE A 162 -14.60 17.60 17.13
C ILE A 162 -14.31 17.62 18.64
N ASP A 163 -14.78 16.61 19.34
CA ASP A 163 -14.43 16.40 20.75
C ASP A 163 -12.96 15.92 20.85
N PRO A 164 -12.06 16.68 21.50
CA PRO A 164 -10.66 16.28 21.62
C PRO A 164 -10.43 15.03 22.49
N SER A 165 -11.42 14.62 23.29
CA SER A 165 -11.34 13.43 24.14
C SER A 165 -11.65 12.12 23.40
N LEU A 166 -12.31 12.21 22.24
CA LEU A 166 -12.67 11.07 21.40
C LEU A 166 -11.84 11.07 20.11
N PRO A 167 -11.49 9.91 19.54
CA PRO A 167 -10.94 9.88 18.20
C PRO A 167 -11.95 10.40 17.17
N PHE A 168 -11.46 11.00 16.10
CA PHE A 168 -12.24 11.15 14.87
C PHE A 168 -11.44 10.57 13.71
N PHE A 169 -12.14 10.19 12.65
CA PHE A 169 -11.55 9.56 11.49
C PHE A 169 -11.50 10.52 10.32
N TYR A 170 -10.40 10.47 9.58
CA TYR A 170 -10.21 11.26 8.37
C TYR A 170 -9.87 10.33 7.20
N THR A 171 -10.34 10.65 6.00
CA THR A 171 -9.90 9.96 4.80
C THR A 171 -9.72 10.90 3.62
N GLN A 172 -8.65 10.66 2.89
CA GLN A 172 -8.41 11.25 1.57
C GLN A 172 -7.70 10.21 0.71
N HIS A 173 -7.52 10.49 -0.58
CA HIS A 173 -6.81 9.55 -1.44
C HIS A 173 -5.29 9.57 -1.24
N GLU A 174 -4.64 10.72 -1.40
CA GLU A 174 -3.18 10.87 -1.25
C GLU A 174 -2.73 10.66 0.20
N HIS A 175 -1.52 10.17 0.43
CA HIS A 175 -0.95 10.18 1.77
C HIS A 175 -0.75 11.61 2.28
N PRO A 176 -1.06 11.92 3.55
CA PRO A 176 -0.57 13.14 4.18
C PRO A 176 0.97 13.15 4.13
N LYS A 177 1.56 14.21 3.57
CA LYS A 177 3.01 14.31 3.41
C LYS A 177 3.78 14.11 4.72
N ASP A 178 4.95 13.45 4.61
CA ASP A 178 5.88 13.16 5.70
C ASP A 178 5.30 12.28 6.83
N THR A 179 4.32 11.43 6.52
CA THR A 179 3.69 10.49 7.47
C THR A 179 4.05 9.02 7.19
N VAL A 180 3.12 8.22 6.67
CA VAL A 180 3.35 6.82 6.28
C VAL A 180 4.47 6.73 5.25
N MET A 181 5.35 5.73 5.36
CA MET A 181 6.62 5.60 4.62
C MET A 181 7.63 6.75 4.76
N GLY A 182 7.27 7.87 5.38
CA GLY A 182 8.14 9.02 5.62
C GLY A 182 8.27 9.94 4.38
N PRO A 183 9.37 10.71 4.28
CA PRO A 183 9.48 11.82 3.32
C PRO A 183 9.64 11.39 1.86
N TRP A 184 9.84 10.10 1.61
CA TRP A 184 10.04 9.55 0.26
C TRP A 184 8.84 8.77 -0.26
N ALA A 185 7.74 8.77 0.51
CA ALA A 185 6.50 8.12 0.12
C ALA A 185 6.05 8.63 -1.25
N TRP A 186 5.87 7.74 -2.22
CA TRP A 186 5.18 8.15 -3.43
C TRP A 186 3.70 8.42 -3.11
N GLY A 187 3.08 9.35 -3.84
CA GLY A 187 1.63 9.55 -3.78
C GLY A 187 1.16 10.29 -2.52
N HIS A 188 2.01 11.16 -1.97
CA HIS A 188 1.61 12.07 -0.92
C HIS A 188 1.10 13.42 -1.49
N ASP A 189 0.31 14.14 -0.70
CA ASP A 189 -0.13 15.50 -1.05
C ASP A 189 0.99 16.54 -0.88
N ASP A 190 0.67 17.83 -1.04
CA ASP A 190 1.63 18.93 -0.84
C ASP A 190 1.87 19.31 0.64
N GLY A 191 1.38 18.48 1.58
CA GLY A 191 1.39 18.72 3.02
C GLY A 191 0.19 19.50 3.55
N ARG A 192 -0.79 19.86 2.71
CA ARG A 192 -2.05 20.51 3.14
C ARG A 192 -2.78 19.74 4.22
N SER A 193 -2.93 18.42 4.06
CA SER A 193 -3.62 17.61 5.06
C SER A 193 -2.80 17.46 6.33
N THR A 194 -1.48 17.30 6.22
CA THR A 194 -0.57 17.26 7.38
C THR A 194 -0.69 18.53 8.21
N ARG A 195 -0.70 19.71 7.59
CA ARG A 195 -0.89 20.99 8.28
C ARG A 195 -2.28 21.11 8.91
N ALA A 196 -3.33 20.73 8.18
CA ALA A 196 -4.70 20.80 8.67
C ALA A 196 -4.93 19.91 9.91
N LEU A 197 -4.40 18.68 9.88
CA LEU A 197 -4.61 17.68 10.93
C LEU A 197 -3.64 17.82 12.10
N ALA A 198 -2.53 18.56 11.96
CA ALA A 198 -1.55 18.74 13.03
C ALA A 198 -2.12 19.39 14.30
N ALA A 199 -3.22 20.16 14.19
CA ALA A 199 -3.91 20.75 15.33
C ALA A 199 -4.83 19.75 16.07
N PHE A 200 -5.00 18.54 15.56
CA PHE A 200 -5.97 17.55 16.02
C PHE A 200 -5.29 16.21 16.34
N PRO A 201 -4.66 16.06 17.52
CA PRO A 201 -3.88 14.88 17.85
C PRO A 201 -4.71 13.60 18.06
N ASN A 202 -6.03 13.73 18.19
CA ASN A 202 -7.01 12.66 18.20
C ASN A 202 -7.45 12.19 16.80
N ALA A 203 -6.88 12.74 15.72
CA ALA A 203 -7.19 12.31 14.35
C ALA A 203 -6.55 10.96 14.01
N VAL A 204 -7.34 10.09 13.37
CA VAL A 204 -6.90 8.83 12.76
C VAL A 204 -7.21 8.89 11.26
N ALA A 205 -6.18 9.17 10.46
CA ALA A 205 -6.28 9.39 9.02
C ALA A 205 -5.96 8.13 8.22
N PHE A 206 -6.83 7.78 7.28
CA PHE A 206 -6.62 6.72 6.30
C PHE A 206 -6.37 7.32 4.90
N SER A 207 -5.42 6.75 4.16
CA SER A 207 -5.09 7.19 2.80
C SER A 207 -4.56 6.04 1.94
N GLY A 208 -4.72 6.14 0.63
CA GLY A 208 -4.38 5.10 -0.35
C GLY A 208 -3.37 5.57 -1.37
N HIS A 209 -3.68 5.39 -2.66
CA HIS A 209 -2.92 5.87 -3.82
C HIS A 209 -1.62 5.09 -4.07
N SER A 210 -0.79 4.87 -3.04
CA SER A 210 0.53 4.24 -3.21
C SER A 210 0.52 2.76 -3.54
N HIS A 211 -0.59 2.07 -3.25
CA HIS A 211 -0.74 0.62 -3.32
C HIS A 211 0.30 -0.15 -2.49
N TYR A 212 0.94 0.51 -1.52
CA TYR A 212 1.93 -0.15 -0.68
C TYR A 212 1.27 -1.17 0.23
N SER A 213 2.02 -2.24 0.51
CA SER A 213 1.49 -3.36 1.29
C SER A 213 1.43 -3.05 2.79
N LEU A 214 0.37 -3.53 3.45
CA LEU A 214 0.20 -3.47 4.91
C LEU A 214 1.16 -4.38 5.68
N THR A 215 1.92 -5.23 4.98
CA THR A 215 3.02 -6.00 5.54
C THR A 215 4.22 -5.13 5.91
N ASP A 216 4.36 -3.96 5.28
CA ASP A 216 5.36 -2.97 5.63
C ASP A 216 4.90 -2.22 6.87
N GLU A 217 5.68 -2.32 7.95
CA GLU A 217 5.35 -1.71 9.23
C GLU A 217 5.52 -0.18 9.23
N ARG A 218 5.93 0.41 8.10
CA ARG A 218 5.91 1.86 7.88
C ARG A 218 4.59 2.34 7.27
N SER A 219 3.65 1.42 7.02
CA SER A 219 2.26 1.72 6.60
C SER A 219 1.39 2.34 7.71
N ILE A 220 1.91 2.51 8.91
CA ILE A 220 1.28 3.29 9.99
C ILE A 220 2.32 4.23 10.60
N TRP A 221 1.94 5.47 10.80
CA TRP A 221 2.76 6.52 11.41
C TRP A 221 1.97 7.25 12.48
N GLN A 222 2.64 7.64 13.56
CA GLN A 222 2.03 8.44 14.62
C GLN A 222 2.98 9.55 15.07
N GLY A 223 2.52 10.79 14.91
CA GLY A 223 3.28 11.99 15.27
C GLY A 223 2.34 13.07 15.79
N ALA A 224 2.08 14.11 15.00
CA ALA A 224 1.10 15.14 15.35
C ALA A 224 -0.35 14.59 15.35
N PHE A 225 -0.60 13.56 14.56
CA PHE A 225 -1.82 12.75 14.49
C PHE A 225 -1.44 11.31 14.08
N THR A 226 -2.41 10.42 13.89
CA THR A 226 -2.16 9.07 13.36
C THR A 226 -2.49 8.99 11.87
N SER A 227 -1.57 8.48 11.06
CA SER A 227 -1.74 8.29 9.60
C SER A 227 -1.54 6.83 9.24
N ILE A 228 -2.44 6.26 8.44
CA ILE A 228 -2.50 4.85 8.10
C ILE A 228 -2.70 4.68 6.60
N ASN A 229 -1.85 3.89 5.98
CA ASN A 229 -2.00 3.44 4.60
C ASN A 229 -3.12 2.39 4.52
N ALA A 230 -4.06 2.57 3.59
CA ALA A 230 -5.18 1.68 3.32
C ALA A 230 -4.84 0.54 2.33
N SER A 231 -3.64 0.58 1.72
CA SER A 231 -3.16 -0.37 0.71
C SER A 231 -4.01 -0.40 -0.56
N SER A 232 -4.06 -1.54 -1.26
CA SER A 232 -4.85 -1.69 -2.49
C SER A 232 -5.58 -3.03 -2.53
N LEU A 233 -6.83 -2.99 -3.00
CA LEU A 233 -7.62 -4.17 -3.32
C LEU A 233 -7.49 -4.60 -4.80
N TYR A 234 -6.60 -3.98 -5.60
CA TYR A 234 -6.42 -4.36 -7.01
C TYR A 234 -5.01 -4.84 -7.35
N TYR A 235 -3.95 -4.16 -6.92
CA TYR A 235 -2.58 -4.65 -7.10
C TYR A 235 -1.63 -3.94 -6.14
N GLY A 236 -0.54 -4.60 -5.78
CA GLY A 236 0.46 -4.02 -4.89
C GLY A 236 1.46 -3.16 -5.66
N SER A 237 2.07 -2.20 -4.99
CA SER A 237 3.24 -1.47 -5.45
C SER A 237 4.35 -1.59 -4.41
N ASN A 238 5.53 -1.09 -4.73
CA ASN A 238 6.63 -0.93 -3.79
C ASN A 238 7.33 0.39 -4.08
N GLU A 239 7.82 1.05 -3.03
CA GLU A 239 8.42 2.40 -3.04
C GLU A 239 9.73 2.48 -3.84
N TYR A 240 10.15 1.39 -4.47
CA TYR A 240 11.56 1.13 -4.64
C TYR A 240 11.90 0.45 -5.96
N ALA A 241 11.86 1.24 -7.02
CA ALA A 241 12.48 0.91 -8.31
C ALA A 241 13.98 0.55 -8.21
N LEU A 242 14.60 0.72 -7.04
CA LEU A 242 15.98 0.34 -6.73
C LEU A 242 16.16 -1.12 -6.31
N ARG A 243 15.09 -1.92 -6.10
CA ARG A 243 15.23 -3.35 -5.79
C ARG A 243 15.19 -4.19 -7.07
N GLU A 244 16.01 -5.23 -7.14
CA GLU A 244 16.18 -6.04 -8.35
C GLU A 244 14.91 -6.79 -8.77
N ASN A 245 14.06 -7.16 -7.80
CA ASN A 245 12.76 -7.77 -8.03
C ASN A 245 11.58 -6.80 -7.77
N GLY A 246 11.87 -5.50 -7.63
CA GLY A 246 10.85 -4.45 -7.71
C GLY A 246 10.34 -4.30 -9.14
N ARG A 247 9.17 -3.69 -9.33
CA ARG A 247 8.77 -3.21 -10.66
C ARG A 247 9.24 -1.77 -10.82
N ASP A 248 9.53 -1.40 -12.07
CA ASP A 248 9.85 -0.02 -12.50
C ASP A 248 8.61 0.88 -12.47
N ASN A 249 7.85 0.87 -11.38
CA ASN A 249 6.66 1.68 -11.18
C ASN A 249 6.97 3.00 -10.46
N ALA A 250 8.25 3.38 -10.36
CA ALA A 250 8.59 4.72 -9.88
C ALA A 250 8.16 5.74 -10.95
N PHE A 251 6.92 6.19 -10.85
CA PHE A 251 6.51 7.50 -11.34
C PHE A 251 7.45 8.54 -10.70
N GLY A 252 8.54 8.85 -11.40
CA GLY A 252 9.67 9.67 -10.91
C GLY A 252 11.04 9.21 -11.42
N TYR A 253 11.23 7.91 -11.69
CA TYR A 253 12.42 7.36 -12.39
C TYR A 253 12.06 6.95 -13.81
N THR A 254 11.40 7.85 -14.54
CA THR A 254 11.09 7.66 -15.97
C THR A 254 12.32 8.05 -16.79
N GLY A 255 13.14 7.08 -17.18
CA GLY A 255 14.24 7.35 -18.11
C GLY A 255 15.16 6.18 -18.39
N GLU A 256 15.47 5.35 -17.39
CA GLU A 256 16.28 4.16 -17.60
C GLU A 256 15.38 2.95 -17.83
N LYS A 257 15.36 2.45 -19.08
CA LYS A 257 14.96 1.06 -19.33
C LYS A 257 15.96 0.15 -18.61
N ARG A 258 15.71 -0.15 -17.34
CA ARG A 258 16.49 -1.13 -16.60
C ARG A 258 16.24 -2.47 -17.26
N ALA A 259 17.27 -3.07 -17.85
CA ALA A 259 17.19 -4.46 -18.30
C ALA A 259 16.84 -5.30 -17.06
N ARG A 260 15.60 -5.79 -16.99
CA ARG A 260 15.12 -6.56 -15.83
C ARG A 260 15.98 -7.80 -15.71
N ARG A 261 16.80 -7.85 -14.66
CA ARG A 261 17.75 -8.93 -14.36
C ARG A 261 17.05 -10.11 -13.70
N MET A 262 15.91 -9.83 -13.07
CA MET A 262 15.10 -10.77 -12.33
C MET A 262 13.62 -10.57 -12.66
N LYS A 263 12.85 -11.63 -12.42
CA LYS A 263 11.39 -11.54 -12.43
C LYS A 263 10.95 -10.62 -11.29
N ALA A 264 10.20 -9.57 -11.63
CA ALA A 264 9.60 -8.70 -10.63
C ALA A 264 8.55 -9.46 -9.80
N LEU A 265 8.38 -9.06 -8.54
CA LEU A 265 7.30 -9.58 -7.69
C LEU A 265 5.94 -9.37 -8.36
N GLY A 266 5.05 -10.36 -8.18
CA GLY A 266 3.73 -10.35 -8.79
C GLY A 266 2.84 -9.34 -8.09
N LEU A 267 2.56 -8.20 -8.73
CA LEU A 267 1.69 -7.17 -8.13
C LEU A 267 0.27 -7.69 -7.85
N SER A 268 -0.17 -8.71 -8.58
CA SER A 268 -1.46 -9.37 -8.34
C SER A 268 -1.54 -10.11 -6.99
N GLN A 269 -0.43 -10.25 -6.26
CA GLN A 269 -0.38 -10.90 -4.95
C GLN A 269 -0.85 -10.01 -3.78
N CYS A 270 -1.23 -8.76 -4.05
CA CYS A 270 -1.75 -7.85 -3.02
C CYS A 270 -3.25 -7.62 -3.25
N ARG A 271 -4.10 -8.05 -2.31
CA ARG A 271 -5.51 -7.65 -2.21
C ARG A 271 -5.78 -7.34 -0.75
N GLN A 272 -5.42 -6.15 -0.32
CA GLN A 272 -5.31 -5.87 1.11
C GLN A 272 -6.31 -4.81 1.56
N GLY A 273 -6.62 -4.87 2.84
CA GLY A 273 -7.45 -3.88 3.53
C GLY A 273 -7.43 -4.12 5.03
N GLN A 274 -8.29 -3.42 5.75
CA GLN A 274 -8.27 -3.43 7.21
C GLN A 274 -9.67 -3.58 7.80
N PHE A 275 -9.71 -4.13 9.01
CA PHE A 275 -10.90 -4.10 9.86
C PHE A 275 -10.57 -3.36 11.15
N VAL A 276 -11.30 -2.27 11.39
CA VAL A 276 -11.06 -1.34 12.50
C VAL A 276 -12.16 -1.49 13.54
N THR A 277 -11.80 -1.82 14.77
CA THR A 277 -12.73 -1.89 15.91
C THR A 277 -12.33 -0.85 16.96
N VAL A 278 -13.29 -0.01 17.33
CA VAL A 278 -13.10 1.04 18.34
C VAL A 278 -13.73 0.55 19.64
N TYR A 279 -12.91 0.44 20.67
CA TYR A 279 -13.31 0.15 22.06
C TYR A 279 -13.19 1.45 22.89
N ASP A 280 -13.69 1.41 24.12
CA ASP A 280 -13.59 2.55 25.04
C ASP A 280 -12.14 2.94 25.37
N ASP A 281 -11.22 1.97 25.33
CA ASP A 281 -9.82 2.13 25.76
C ASP A 281 -8.79 2.04 24.63
N ARG A 282 -9.18 1.65 23.41
CA ARG A 282 -8.27 1.46 22.28
C ARG A 282 -8.99 1.35 20.92
N ILE A 283 -8.21 1.47 19.86
CA ILE A 283 -8.60 1.11 18.49
C ILE A 283 -7.73 -0.07 18.05
N ASP A 284 -8.37 -1.19 17.73
CA ASP A 284 -7.75 -2.36 17.11
C ASP A 284 -7.87 -2.25 15.59
N ILE A 285 -6.77 -2.50 14.87
CA ILE A 285 -6.72 -2.50 13.40
C ILE A 285 -6.16 -3.84 12.93
N ASP A 286 -7.03 -4.70 12.43
CA ASP A 286 -6.65 -5.93 11.73
C ASP A 286 -6.21 -5.59 10.30
N ARG A 287 -5.11 -6.19 9.87
CA ARG A 287 -4.58 -6.07 8.50
C ARG A 287 -4.85 -7.36 7.77
N LEU A 288 -5.47 -7.29 6.60
CA LEU A 288 -6.06 -8.45 5.94
C LEU A 288 -5.54 -8.60 4.52
N ASP A 289 -5.31 -9.85 4.13
CA ASP A 289 -5.16 -10.25 2.73
C ASP A 289 -6.44 -10.98 2.28
N PHE A 290 -7.16 -10.39 1.34
CA PHE A 290 -8.38 -10.94 0.77
C PHE A 290 -8.12 -12.03 -0.28
N ILE A 291 -6.87 -12.27 -0.70
CA ILE A 291 -6.53 -13.47 -1.48
C ILE A 291 -6.63 -14.69 -0.56
N SER A 292 -5.79 -14.74 0.47
CA SER A 292 -5.70 -15.85 1.41
C SER A 292 -6.81 -15.87 2.48
N GLY A 293 -7.46 -14.73 2.72
CA GLY A 293 -8.41 -14.55 3.83
C GLY A 293 -7.73 -14.44 5.21
N MET A 294 -6.40 -14.30 5.24
CA MET A 294 -5.60 -14.32 6.46
C MET A 294 -5.19 -12.92 6.93
N ALA A 295 -4.84 -12.82 8.21
CA ALA A 295 -4.22 -11.63 8.76
C ALA A 295 -2.76 -11.48 8.26
N LEU A 296 -2.35 -10.24 8.00
CA LEU A 296 -1.01 -9.87 7.51
C LEU A 296 0.00 -9.63 8.65
N GLY A 297 -0.35 -10.01 9.86
CA GLY A 297 0.43 -9.86 11.08
C GLY A 297 -0.46 -9.48 12.26
N ASP A 298 0.17 -9.16 13.38
CA ASP A 298 -0.54 -8.68 14.56
C ASP A 298 -1.34 -7.41 14.25
N LYS A 299 -2.43 -7.23 15.01
CA LYS A 299 -3.19 -5.99 15.03
C LYS A 299 -2.30 -4.80 15.36
N TRP A 300 -2.55 -3.66 14.72
CA TRP A 300 -2.09 -2.40 15.25
C TRP A 300 -3.08 -1.94 16.32
N VAL A 301 -2.59 -1.65 17.52
CA VAL A 301 -3.41 -1.27 18.67
C VAL A 301 -3.06 0.16 19.07
N LEU A 302 -3.99 1.09 18.85
CA LEU A 302 -3.86 2.49 19.26
C LEU A 302 -4.57 2.66 20.61
N PRO A 303 -3.85 2.88 21.73
CA PRO A 303 -4.51 3.17 23.01
C PRO A 303 -5.28 4.49 22.94
N LEU A 304 -6.43 4.57 23.62
CA LEU A 304 -7.18 5.80 23.80
C LEU A 304 -6.86 6.45 25.15
N PRO A 305 -6.74 7.79 25.20
CA PRO A 305 -6.80 8.74 24.07
C PRO A 305 -5.60 8.60 23.11
N VAL A 306 -5.85 8.61 21.79
CA VAL A 306 -4.83 8.38 20.72
C VAL A 306 -3.62 9.32 20.83
N ALA A 307 -3.85 10.52 21.36
CA ALA A 307 -2.85 11.57 21.47
C ALA A 307 -1.74 11.28 22.50
N GLU A 308 -2.01 10.45 23.53
CA GLU A 308 -1.14 10.34 24.70
C GLU A 308 0.05 9.41 24.49
N LYS A 309 -0.20 8.22 23.92
CA LYS A 309 0.84 7.21 23.67
C LYS A 309 1.04 7.07 22.18
N LYS A 310 2.29 7.15 21.75
CA LYS A 310 2.67 7.08 20.33
C LYS A 310 3.46 5.81 19.95
N PRO A 311 2.91 4.59 20.15
CA PRO A 311 3.63 3.35 19.84
C PRO A 311 4.02 3.21 18.37
N PHE A 312 3.35 3.96 17.46
CA PHE A 312 3.66 3.95 16.03
C PHE A 312 4.50 5.14 15.56
N ASP A 313 5.09 5.89 16.49
CA ASP A 313 6.17 6.83 16.15
C ASP A 313 7.36 6.06 15.56
N PHE A 314 7.88 6.50 14.42
CA PHE A 314 8.94 5.77 13.71
C PHE A 314 10.24 5.65 14.50
N ALA A 315 10.62 6.62 15.34
CA ALA A 315 11.80 6.51 16.18
C ALA A 315 11.58 5.46 17.27
N VAL A 316 10.40 5.44 17.91
CA VAL A 316 10.00 4.41 18.88
C VAL A 316 10.01 3.03 18.24
N ARG A 317 9.37 2.88 17.06
CA ARG A 317 9.34 1.60 16.35
C ARG A 317 10.74 1.14 15.98
N ARG A 318 11.55 2.01 15.37
CA ARG A 318 12.93 1.71 14.95
C ARG A 318 13.78 1.25 16.12
N ALA A 319 13.69 1.90 17.28
CA ALA A 319 14.44 1.53 18.47
C ALA A 319 14.06 0.14 19.01
N ALA A 320 12.81 -0.29 18.81
CA ALA A 320 12.31 -1.60 19.25
C ALA A 320 12.51 -2.72 18.22
N ARG A 321 12.92 -2.41 16.99
CA ARG A 321 13.10 -3.43 15.95
C ARG A 321 14.35 -4.27 16.20
N VAL A 322 14.20 -5.57 15.98
CA VAL A 322 15.29 -6.54 15.98
C VAL A 322 15.51 -7.03 14.56
N ALA A 323 16.76 -7.27 14.20
CA ALA A 323 17.08 -7.79 12.89
C ALA A 323 16.56 -9.24 12.70
N PRO A 324 16.09 -9.59 11.50
CA PRO A 324 15.84 -10.99 11.14
C PRO A 324 17.14 -11.79 11.09
N GLU A 325 17.07 -13.13 11.21
CA GLU A 325 18.26 -13.99 11.22
C GLU A 325 18.06 -15.25 10.40
N PHE A 326 19.11 -15.69 9.71
CA PHE A 326 19.09 -17.01 9.07
C PHE A 326 19.15 -18.13 10.11
N ALA A 327 18.51 -19.26 9.81
CA ALA A 327 18.66 -20.48 10.58
C ALA A 327 20.13 -20.93 10.64
N SER A 328 20.51 -21.61 11.73
CA SER A 328 21.86 -22.17 11.86
C SER A 328 22.17 -23.12 10.70
N GLY A 329 23.35 -22.96 10.09
CA GLY A 329 23.77 -23.78 8.93
C GLY A 329 23.14 -23.37 7.60
N ALA A 330 22.39 -22.26 7.51
CA ALA A 330 21.92 -21.71 6.25
C ALA A 330 23.08 -21.44 5.27
N LYS A 331 22.91 -21.84 4.01
CA LYS A 331 23.93 -21.75 2.96
C LYS A 331 23.46 -20.90 1.79
N VAL A 332 24.39 -20.17 1.19
CA VAL A 332 24.21 -19.48 -0.08
C VAL A 332 24.64 -20.41 -1.21
N SER A 333 23.78 -20.59 -2.20
CA SER A 333 24.05 -21.36 -3.41
C SER A 333 24.29 -20.42 -4.59
N VAL A 334 25.33 -20.69 -5.37
CA VAL A 334 25.73 -19.85 -6.50
C VAL A 334 25.75 -20.69 -7.77
N ALA A 335 25.09 -20.20 -8.83
CA ALA A 335 25.08 -20.85 -10.13
C ALA A 335 25.47 -19.87 -11.23
N ILE A 336 26.51 -20.21 -12.00
CA ILE A 336 26.87 -19.49 -13.23
C ILE A 336 26.00 -20.06 -14.36
N ARG A 337 25.29 -19.19 -15.06
CA ARG A 337 24.38 -19.54 -16.17
C ARG A 337 24.69 -18.70 -17.40
N LYS A 338 24.11 -19.10 -18.53
CA LYS A 338 24.16 -18.35 -19.80
C LYS A 338 22.75 -18.03 -20.26
N ASN A 339 22.53 -16.84 -20.79
CA ASN A 339 21.28 -16.49 -21.45
C ASN A 339 21.23 -17.13 -22.86
N GLY A 340 20.12 -16.97 -23.59
CA GLY A 340 19.96 -17.50 -24.95
C GLY A 340 20.95 -16.94 -25.97
N GLU A 341 21.64 -15.83 -25.65
CA GLU A 341 22.67 -15.18 -26.47
C GLU A 341 24.09 -15.59 -26.04
N GLY A 342 24.23 -16.47 -25.06
CA GLY A 342 25.52 -16.96 -24.55
C GLY A 342 26.18 -16.07 -23.49
N ALA A 343 25.59 -14.92 -23.13
CA ALA A 343 26.11 -14.04 -22.09
C ALA A 343 25.94 -14.66 -20.70
N GLU A 344 27.00 -14.64 -19.90
CA GLU A 344 27.00 -15.22 -18.56
C GLU A 344 26.30 -14.33 -17.52
N PHE A 345 25.71 -14.98 -16.52
CA PHE A 345 25.17 -14.33 -15.33
C PHE A 345 25.28 -15.28 -14.13
N VAL A 346 25.25 -14.71 -12.93
CA VAL A 346 25.38 -15.43 -11.68
C VAL A 346 24.09 -15.32 -10.90
N ASP A 347 23.46 -16.46 -10.62
CA ASP A 347 22.33 -16.57 -9.72
C ASP A 347 22.81 -16.92 -8.32
N VAL A 348 22.47 -16.06 -7.36
CA VAL A 348 22.72 -16.25 -5.93
C VAL A 348 21.39 -16.60 -5.27
N THR A 349 21.24 -17.84 -4.82
CA THR A 349 20.06 -18.34 -4.13
C THR A 349 20.35 -18.53 -2.65
N PHE A 350 19.40 -18.17 -1.79
CA PHE A 350 19.57 -18.24 -0.34
C PHE A 350 18.25 -18.60 0.35
N PRO A 351 18.27 -19.32 1.48
CA PRO A 351 17.06 -19.60 2.24
C PRO A 351 16.45 -18.30 2.76
N HIS A 352 15.15 -18.32 3.06
CA HIS A 352 14.51 -17.19 3.72
C HIS A 352 15.01 -17.06 5.17
N ALA A 353 15.25 -15.83 5.64
CA ALA A 353 15.63 -15.58 7.03
C ALA A 353 14.39 -15.59 7.95
N GLU A 354 14.56 -16.06 9.18
CA GLU A 354 13.48 -16.15 10.15
C GLU A 354 13.08 -14.77 10.68
N THR A 355 11.77 -14.59 10.87
CA THR A 355 11.20 -13.51 11.65
C THR A 355 11.66 -13.61 13.10
N LYS A 356 12.24 -12.55 13.66
CA LYS A 356 12.62 -12.46 15.08
C LYS A 356 11.82 -11.37 15.78
N ASN A 357 11.22 -11.66 16.93
CA ASN A 357 10.38 -10.72 17.68
C ASN A 357 9.38 -9.98 16.79
N LYS A 358 8.69 -10.72 15.90
CA LYS A 358 7.69 -10.17 14.95
C LYS A 358 8.27 -9.17 13.93
N CYS A 359 9.59 -9.06 13.85
CA CYS A 359 10.30 -8.29 12.83
C CYS A 359 10.58 -9.21 11.66
N ARG A 360 9.71 -9.13 10.64
CA ARG A 360 9.81 -9.92 9.42
C ARG A 360 10.97 -9.46 8.56
N VAL A 361 11.40 -10.33 7.65
CA VAL A 361 12.26 -9.89 6.56
C VAL A 361 11.45 -9.01 5.61
N PHE A 362 12.02 -7.85 5.31
CA PHE A 362 11.48 -6.91 4.33
C PHE A 362 12.24 -7.05 3.01
N GLU A 363 13.57 -7.08 3.09
CA GLU A 363 14.45 -7.23 1.95
C GLU A 363 15.79 -7.86 2.34
N TYR A 364 16.61 -8.15 1.33
CA TYR A 364 17.95 -8.68 1.46
C TYR A 364 18.95 -7.76 0.76
N GLU A 365 20.10 -7.57 1.39
CA GLU A 365 21.31 -6.99 0.78
C GLU A 365 22.22 -8.12 0.32
N VAL A 366 22.55 -8.15 -0.97
CA VAL A 366 23.41 -9.17 -1.57
C VAL A 366 24.66 -8.49 -2.11
N THR A 367 25.82 -8.89 -1.60
CA THR A 367 27.12 -8.30 -1.94
C THR A 367 27.99 -9.34 -2.65
N ALA A 368 28.52 -8.97 -3.81
CA ALA A 368 29.55 -9.72 -4.53
C ALA A 368 30.91 -9.08 -4.27
N ALA A 369 31.80 -9.80 -3.60
CA ALA A 369 33.17 -9.37 -3.32
C ALA A 369 34.18 -10.29 -4.01
N LEU A 370 35.15 -9.72 -4.70
CA LEU A 370 36.30 -10.42 -5.25
C LEU A 370 37.35 -10.54 -4.14
N GLU A 371 37.85 -11.75 -3.88
CA GLU A 371 39.00 -11.94 -3.01
C GLU A 371 40.28 -11.70 -3.82
N ALA A 372 41.02 -10.66 -3.46
CA ALA A 372 42.28 -10.27 -4.09
C ALA A 372 43.31 -9.91 -3.03
N ASP A 373 44.46 -10.59 -3.02
CA ASP A 373 45.59 -10.32 -2.13
C ASP A 373 45.22 -10.24 -0.63
N GLY A 374 44.29 -11.10 -0.18
CA GLY A 374 43.83 -11.14 1.21
C GLY A 374 42.83 -10.04 1.58
N VAL A 375 42.28 -9.31 0.60
CA VAL A 375 41.25 -8.29 0.79
C VAL A 375 40.02 -8.61 -0.05
N ASP A 376 38.83 -8.36 0.52
CA ASP A 376 37.55 -8.43 -0.18
C ASP A 376 37.25 -7.10 -0.90
N LEU A 377 37.34 -7.09 -2.23
CA LEU A 377 36.96 -5.96 -3.08
C LEU A 377 35.49 -6.08 -3.48
N ILE A 378 34.62 -5.22 -2.95
CA ILE A 378 33.20 -5.17 -3.32
C ILE A 378 33.06 -4.70 -4.77
N GLN A 379 32.60 -5.58 -5.66
CA GLN A 379 32.34 -5.27 -7.06
C GLN A 379 30.90 -4.80 -7.29
N ALA A 380 29.96 -5.41 -6.56
CA ALA A 380 28.56 -5.05 -6.66
C ALA A 380 27.80 -5.31 -5.36
N GLN A 381 26.83 -4.46 -5.07
CA GLN A 381 25.83 -4.66 -4.02
C GLN A 381 24.45 -4.44 -4.61
N ARG A 382 23.49 -5.28 -4.19
CA ARG A 382 22.12 -5.28 -4.70
C ARG A 382 21.13 -5.41 -3.54
N ARG A 383 19.89 -4.97 -3.78
CA ARG A 383 18.78 -5.08 -2.84
C ARG A 383 17.64 -5.86 -3.48
N VAL A 384 17.09 -6.82 -2.74
CA VAL A 384 16.02 -7.70 -3.23
C VAL A 384 14.92 -7.76 -2.17
N LEU A 385 13.69 -7.41 -2.53
CA LEU A 385 12.53 -7.57 -1.65
C LEU A 385 12.33 -9.04 -1.30
N ALA A 386 11.87 -9.32 -0.08
CA ALA A 386 11.61 -10.69 0.34
C ALA A 386 10.54 -11.35 -0.56
N PRO A 387 10.66 -12.66 -0.88
CA PRO A 387 9.68 -13.35 -1.74
C PRO A 387 8.23 -13.31 -1.24
N ASP A 388 8.04 -13.17 0.07
CA ASP A 388 6.76 -13.08 0.78
C ASP A 388 6.34 -11.63 1.06
N PHE A 389 6.91 -10.65 0.34
CA PHE A 389 6.66 -9.22 0.58
C PHE A 389 5.17 -8.86 0.65
N TYR A 390 4.36 -9.34 -0.30
CA TYR A 390 2.93 -8.98 -0.40
C TYR A 390 1.99 -9.90 0.38
N SER A 391 2.38 -11.12 0.75
CA SER A 391 1.47 -12.07 1.40
C SER A 391 2.23 -12.98 2.35
N LEU A 392 1.54 -13.36 3.43
CA LEU A 392 2.01 -14.32 4.42
C LEU A 392 1.41 -15.72 4.20
N ASP A 393 0.80 -15.97 3.04
CA ASP A 393 0.23 -17.27 2.70
C ASP A 393 1.30 -18.37 2.68
N GLU A 394 0.99 -19.52 3.29
CA GLU A 394 1.87 -20.67 3.57
C GLU A 394 2.62 -21.27 2.35
N PRO A 395 2.17 -21.14 1.08
CA PRO A 395 2.98 -21.53 -0.08
C PRO A 395 4.06 -20.50 -0.46
N SER A 396 3.94 -19.24 -0.01
CA SER A 396 4.88 -18.14 -0.30
C SER A 396 5.79 -17.79 0.88
N PHE A 397 5.32 -18.07 2.09
CA PHE A 397 6.09 -17.97 3.31
C PHE A 397 7.34 -18.85 3.22
N HIS A 398 8.51 -18.28 3.53
CA HIS A 398 9.81 -18.96 3.50
C HIS A 398 10.34 -19.45 2.14
N ARG A 399 9.83 -18.95 1.00
CA ARG A 399 10.50 -19.21 -0.29
C ARG A 399 11.93 -18.67 -0.29
N SER A 400 12.84 -19.45 -0.87
CA SER A 400 14.22 -19.02 -1.09
C SER A 400 14.27 -17.71 -1.89
N GLY A 401 15.13 -16.79 -1.46
CA GLY A 401 15.44 -15.60 -2.22
C GLY A 401 16.40 -15.92 -3.38
N LEU A 402 16.36 -15.05 -4.38
CA LEU A 402 17.23 -15.08 -5.56
C LEU A 402 17.81 -13.68 -5.76
N CYS A 403 19.05 -13.56 -6.19
CA CYS A 403 19.64 -12.33 -6.69
C CYS A 403 20.51 -12.64 -7.89
N THR A 404 20.31 -11.94 -9.00
CA THR A 404 21.06 -12.17 -10.24
C THR A 404 22.05 -11.04 -10.50
N PHE A 405 23.31 -11.39 -10.70
CA PHE A 405 24.37 -10.49 -11.16
C PHE A 405 24.68 -10.80 -12.63
N LEU A 406 24.67 -9.79 -13.50
CA LEU A 406 25.10 -9.95 -14.89
C LEU A 406 26.63 -9.85 -14.96
N SER A 407 27.28 -10.38 -16.01
CA SER A 407 28.73 -10.22 -16.20
C SER A 407 29.21 -8.76 -16.09
N LYS A 408 28.40 -7.79 -16.55
CA LYS A 408 28.75 -6.36 -16.44
C LYS A 408 28.78 -5.82 -15.00
N ASP A 409 28.20 -6.55 -14.05
CA ASP A 409 28.27 -6.20 -12.62
C ASP A 409 29.55 -6.75 -11.95
N LEU A 410 30.21 -7.73 -12.57
CA LEU A 410 31.36 -8.47 -12.05
C LEU A 410 32.52 -8.34 -13.05
N THR A 411 33.06 -7.12 -13.19
CA THR A 411 33.99 -6.78 -14.28
C THR A 411 35.38 -7.36 -14.10
N LEU A 412 35.77 -7.66 -12.86
CA LEU A 412 37.03 -8.33 -12.55
C LEU A 412 36.87 -9.84 -12.51
N LYS A 413 37.87 -10.58 -13.01
CA LYS A 413 37.90 -12.04 -12.99
C LYS A 413 38.60 -12.54 -11.73
N GLY A 414 38.15 -13.67 -11.19
CA GLY A 414 38.76 -14.27 -10.01
C GLY A 414 37.77 -14.93 -9.05
N PRO A 415 38.21 -15.28 -7.83
CA PRO A 415 37.35 -15.92 -6.82
C PRO A 415 36.44 -14.90 -6.15
N TYR A 416 35.13 -15.10 -6.24
CA TYR A 416 34.12 -14.26 -5.62
C TYR A 416 33.47 -14.93 -4.41
N ARG A 417 33.22 -14.13 -3.37
CA ARG A 417 32.34 -14.45 -2.26
C ARG A 417 31.04 -13.67 -2.38
N PHE A 418 29.91 -14.36 -2.32
CA PHE A 418 28.59 -13.75 -2.28
C PHE A 418 28.05 -13.77 -0.86
N THR A 419 27.78 -12.59 -0.31
CA THR A 419 27.30 -12.41 1.06
C THR A 419 25.87 -11.90 1.04
N VAL A 420 24.97 -12.57 1.75
CA VAL A 420 23.55 -12.24 1.84
C VAL A 420 23.23 -11.81 3.26
N ARG A 421 22.54 -10.69 3.41
CA ARG A 421 22.16 -10.11 4.71
C ARG A 421 20.66 -9.80 4.74
N PRO A 422 19.91 -10.27 5.73
CA PRO A 422 18.47 -9.99 5.83
C PRO A 422 18.24 -8.66 6.54
N ILE A 423 17.18 -7.95 6.15
CA ILE A 423 16.91 -6.59 6.59
C ILE A 423 15.40 -6.45 6.81
N GLU A 424 15.00 -5.87 7.94
CA GLU A 424 13.61 -5.49 8.19
C GLU A 424 13.31 -4.05 7.71
N CYS A 425 12.05 -3.65 7.67
CA CYS A 425 11.58 -2.41 7.03
C CYS A 425 12.16 -1.09 7.59
N PHE A 426 12.59 -1.04 8.86
CA PHE A 426 13.26 0.12 9.46
C PHE A 426 14.79 0.11 9.29
N GLY A 427 15.35 -0.93 8.66
CA GLY A 427 16.74 -1.03 8.26
C GLY A 427 17.66 -1.81 9.21
N ALA A 428 17.15 -2.42 10.29
CA ALA A 428 17.93 -3.29 11.15
C ALA A 428 18.43 -4.51 10.35
N LYS A 429 19.74 -4.72 10.41
CA LYS A 429 20.47 -5.65 9.56
C LYS A 429 20.87 -6.90 10.35
N GLY A 430 20.52 -8.08 9.84
CA GLY A 430 20.87 -9.35 10.46
C GLY A 430 22.32 -9.74 10.22
N ARG A 431 22.75 -10.85 10.85
CA ARG A 431 24.03 -11.47 10.54
C ARG A 431 24.00 -12.03 9.12
N PRO A 432 25.03 -11.77 8.30
CA PRO A 432 25.06 -12.30 6.95
C PRO A 432 25.44 -13.79 6.92
N ILE A 433 25.05 -14.47 5.85
CA ILE A 433 25.63 -15.76 5.42
C ILE A 433 26.40 -15.54 4.13
N ALA A 434 27.39 -16.40 3.86
CA ALA A 434 28.24 -16.29 2.68
C ALA A 434 28.31 -17.61 1.91
N SER A 435 28.54 -17.50 0.60
CA SER A 435 28.91 -18.64 -0.22
C SER A 435 30.36 -19.07 0.06
N GLU A 436 30.72 -20.26 -0.42
CA GLU A 436 32.12 -20.58 -0.74
C GLU A 436 32.64 -19.66 -1.86
N LEU A 437 33.95 -19.65 -2.09
CA LEU A 437 34.55 -18.90 -3.19
C LEU A 437 34.17 -19.54 -4.52
N VAL A 438 33.68 -18.71 -5.45
CA VAL A 438 33.27 -19.12 -6.79
C VAL A 438 34.11 -18.38 -7.81
N LYS A 439 34.84 -19.12 -8.64
CA LYS A 439 35.69 -18.53 -9.67
C LYS A 439 34.83 -18.03 -10.85
N ILE A 440 34.85 -16.72 -11.09
CA ILE A 440 34.22 -16.07 -12.24
C ILE A 440 35.29 -15.85 -13.32
N ALA A 441 35.00 -16.29 -14.54
CA ALA A 441 35.97 -16.54 -15.62
C ALA A 441 36.13 -15.38 -16.61
#